data_AF-G8SGR8-F1
#
_entry.id   AF-G8SGR8-F1
#
_cell.length_a   1.000
_cell.length_b   1.000
_cell.length_c   1.000
_cell.angle_alpha   90.00
_cell.angle_beta   90.00
_cell.angle_gamma   90.00
#
_symmetry.space_group_name_H-M   'P 1'
#
loop_
_entity.id
_entity.type
_entity.pdbx_description
1 polymer ?
#
loop_
_entity_poly.entity_id
_entity_poly.type
_entity_poly.pdbx_seq_one_letter_code
_entity_poly.pdbx_strand_id
1 'polypeptide(L)'
;MLNTKIHGAVYRGEAQSTPTISKIDLKAKTATITECYDTTKFKLYFTKNNSPVPVPSGPRRGIIETLAKDYGGKKGWMFYKSQALTDPTC
;
A
#
# COMPACT_ATOMS: atom_id res chain seq x y z
N MET A 1 11.96 1.35 -11.41
CA MET A 1 10.87 2.36 -11.36
C MET A 1 9.86 2.04 -12.46
N LEU A 2 8.61 1.68 -12.12
CA LEU A 2 7.55 1.51 -13.12
C LEU A 2 7.00 2.89 -13.51
N ASN A 3 7.30 3.33 -14.73
CA ASN A 3 6.70 4.54 -15.33
C ASN A 3 5.32 4.18 -15.90
N THR A 4 4.29 4.11 -15.05
CA THR A 4 2.92 3.92 -15.53
C THR A 4 2.40 5.26 -16.06
N LYS A 5 2.39 5.43 -17.39
CA LYS A 5 1.76 6.60 -18.04
C LYS A 5 0.25 6.47 -17.95
N ILE A 6 -0.42 7.45 -17.34
CA ILE A 6 -1.88 7.54 -17.27
C ILE A 6 -2.27 8.89 -17.84
N HIS A 7 -3.05 8.91 -18.94
CA HIS A 7 -3.61 10.14 -19.54
C HIS A 7 -2.60 11.30 -19.73
N GLY A 8 -1.38 11.01 -20.21
CA GLY A 8 -0.35 12.04 -20.41
C GLY A 8 0.27 12.57 -19.11
N ALA A 9 0.20 11.80 -18.04
CA ALA A 9 0.84 12.07 -16.76
C ALA A 9 1.66 10.86 -16.28
N VAL A 10 2.64 11.13 -15.42
CA VAL A 10 3.54 10.13 -14.83
C VAL A 10 3.64 10.32 -13.34
N TYR A 11 3.66 9.21 -12.61
CA TYR A 11 3.95 9.26 -11.18
C TYR A 11 5.42 9.57 -10.92
N ARG A 12 5.68 10.32 -9.86
CA ARG A 12 7.02 10.66 -9.37
C ARG A 12 7.07 10.55 -7.86
N GLY A 13 8.28 10.35 -7.35
CA GLY A 13 8.52 10.01 -5.96
C GLY A 13 8.20 8.54 -5.69
N GLU A 14 8.17 8.18 -4.41
CA GLU A 14 7.99 6.82 -3.96
C GLU A 14 6.87 6.77 -2.93
N ALA A 15 6.02 5.76 -3.03
CA ALA A 15 5.14 5.40 -1.93
C ALA A 15 5.98 4.70 -0.87
N GLN A 16 5.72 5.01 0.40
CA GLN A 16 6.40 4.36 1.52
C GLN A 16 5.48 3.33 2.16
N SER A 17 6.05 2.19 2.50
CA SER A 17 5.37 1.04 3.08
C SER A 17 6.14 0.63 4.34
N THR A 18 5.44 0.57 5.47
CA THR A 18 6.01 0.11 6.75
C THR A 18 5.13 -1.00 7.33
N PRO A 19 5.28 -2.25 6.85
CA PRO A 19 4.49 -3.38 7.31
C PRO A 19 4.99 -3.90 8.66
N THR A 20 4.06 -4.22 9.55
CA THR A 20 4.31 -4.87 10.84
C THR A 20 3.37 -6.05 11.00
N ILE A 21 3.87 -7.19 11.48
CA ILE A 21 3.00 -8.30 11.89
C ILE A 21 2.30 -7.88 13.19
N SER A 22 1.01 -7.62 13.14
CA SER A 22 0.23 -7.17 14.29
C SER A 22 -0.39 -8.32 15.08
N LYS A 23 -0.71 -9.44 14.41
CA LYS A 23 -1.21 -10.67 15.05
C LYS A 23 -0.68 -11.90 14.32
N ILE A 24 -0.43 -12.97 15.08
CA ILE A 24 -0.09 -14.29 14.53
C ILE A 24 -0.76 -15.38 15.34
N ASP A 25 -1.38 -16.34 14.65
CA ASP A 25 -1.89 -17.58 15.23
C ASP A 25 -1.15 -18.75 14.55
N LEU A 26 -0.27 -19.38 15.32
CA LEU A 26 0.53 -20.50 14.84
C LEU A 26 -0.27 -21.81 14.73
N LYS A 27 -1.36 -21.95 15.50
CA LYS A 27 -2.22 -23.14 15.48
C LYS A 27 -3.14 -23.12 14.27
N ALA A 28 -3.82 -22.00 14.03
CA ALA A 28 -4.64 -21.78 12.84
C ALA A 28 -3.79 -21.49 11.60
N LYS A 29 -2.51 -21.18 11.80
CA LYS A 29 -1.56 -20.80 10.75
C LYS A 29 -2.06 -19.60 9.95
N THR A 30 -2.47 -18.56 10.67
CA THR A 30 -2.93 -17.28 10.15
C THR A 30 -2.11 -16.13 10.73
N ALA A 31 -2.00 -15.04 9.99
CA ALA A 31 -1.38 -13.81 10.46
C ALA A 31 -2.13 -12.58 9.94
N THR A 32 -2.07 -11.51 10.72
CA THR A 32 -2.54 -10.18 10.34
C THR A 32 -1.32 -9.27 10.27
N ILE A 33 -1.20 -8.58 9.14
CA ILE A 33 -0.17 -7.60 8.87
C ILE A 33 -0.86 -6.25 8.82
N THR A 34 -0.31 -5.29 9.54
CA THR A 34 -0.75 -3.90 9.54
C THR A 34 0.36 -3.07 8.93
N GLU A 35 0.04 -2.29 7.91
CA GLU A 35 0.99 -1.51 7.15
C GLU A 35 0.58 -0.04 7.20
N CYS A 36 1.54 0.83 7.53
CA CYS A 36 1.40 2.24 7.20
C CYS A 36 1.78 2.44 5.72
N TYR A 37 0.82 2.87 4.91
CA TYR A 37 1.03 3.19 3.51
C TYR A 37 0.93 4.70 3.29
N ASP A 38 2.03 5.30 2.84
CA ASP A 38 2.18 6.74 2.66
C ASP A 38 2.44 7.08 1.19
N THR A 39 1.50 7.79 0.58
CA THR A 39 1.55 8.26 -0.81
C THR A 39 1.79 9.77 -0.92
N THR A 40 2.12 10.44 0.19
CA THR A 40 2.29 11.91 0.24
C THR A 40 3.33 12.41 -0.75
N LYS A 41 4.41 11.63 -0.93
CA LYS A 41 5.50 11.92 -1.89
C LYS A 41 5.27 11.31 -3.28
N PHE A 42 4.30 10.39 -3.43
CA PHE A 42 3.97 9.74 -4.68
C PHE A 42 2.93 10.56 -5.44
N LYS A 43 3.38 11.45 -6.32
CA LYS A 43 2.53 12.46 -6.98
C LYS A 43 2.51 12.27 -8.49
N LEU A 44 1.36 12.55 -9.09
CA LEU A 44 1.17 12.50 -10.54
C LEU A 44 1.51 13.87 -11.17
N TYR A 45 2.27 13.88 -12.26
CA TYR A 45 2.67 15.08 -12.99
C TYR A 45 2.35 14.95 -14.47
N PHE A 46 1.76 15.97 -15.09
CA PHE A 46 1.54 16.00 -16.53
C PHE A 46 2.88 16.01 -17.27
N THR A 47 3.04 15.16 -18.28
CA THR A 47 4.29 15.05 -19.04
C THR A 47 4.53 16.27 -19.94
N LYS A 48 3.46 16.96 -20.36
CA LYS A 48 3.54 18.11 -21.27
C LYS A 48 4.20 19.34 -20.64
N ASN A 49 3.83 19.67 -19.41
CA ASN A 49 4.23 20.92 -18.75
C ASN A 49 4.81 20.70 -17.35
N ASN A 50 5.07 19.44 -16.98
CA ASN A 50 5.69 19.08 -15.71
C ASN A 50 4.92 19.55 -14.46
N SER A 51 3.64 19.93 -14.62
CA SER A 51 2.83 20.46 -13.54
C SER A 51 2.15 19.33 -12.77
N PRO A 52 1.95 19.46 -11.44
CA PRO A 52 1.26 18.44 -10.66
C PRO A 52 -0.20 18.30 -11.13
N VAL A 53 -0.69 17.07 -11.23
CA VAL A 53 -2.10 16.80 -11.49
C VAL A 53 -2.87 17.12 -10.20
N PRO A 54 -3.95 17.94 -10.25
CA PRO A 54 -4.83 18.13 -9.11
C PRO A 54 -5.40 16.78 -8.68
N VAL A 55 -5.15 16.41 -7.43
CA VAL A 55 -5.69 15.18 -6.83
C VAL A 55 -6.76 15.59 -5.81
N PRO A 56 -7.87 14.85 -5.70
CA PRO A 56 -8.91 15.13 -4.72
C PRO A 56 -8.34 15.28 -3.31
N SER A 57 -8.92 16.17 -2.52
CA SER A 57 -8.59 16.29 -1.10
C SER A 57 -8.99 15.01 -0.38
N GLY A 58 -8.02 14.37 0.28
CA GLY A 58 -8.22 13.14 1.04
C GLY A 58 -6.95 12.71 1.74
N PRO A 59 -7.05 11.76 2.69
CA PRO A 59 -5.89 11.23 3.39
C PRO A 59 -4.95 10.53 2.39
N ARG A 60 -3.66 10.88 2.46
CA ARG A 60 -2.60 10.24 1.65
C ARG A 60 -1.79 9.22 2.43
N ARG A 61 -2.08 9.10 3.73
CA ARG A 61 -1.50 8.17 4.67
C ARG A 61 -2.66 7.36 5.24
N GLY A 62 -2.52 6.06 5.25
CA GLY A 62 -3.57 5.16 5.73
C GLY A 62 -2.99 3.85 6.20
N ILE A 63 -3.75 3.16 7.03
CA ILE A 63 -3.40 1.81 7.45
C ILE A 63 -4.03 0.80 6.51
N ILE A 64 -3.22 -0.13 6.00
CA ILE A 64 -3.67 -1.31 5.27
C ILE A 64 -3.57 -2.51 6.22
N GLU A 65 -4.68 -3.23 6.37
CA GLU A 65 -4.70 -4.53 7.03
C GLU A 65 -4.67 -5.63 5.96
N THR A 66 -3.71 -6.54 6.07
CA THR A 66 -3.56 -7.70 5.20
C THR A 66 -3.63 -8.99 6.01
N LEU A 67 -4.46 -9.92 5.56
CA LEU A 67 -4.56 -11.27 6.13
C LEU A 67 -3.71 -12.25 5.33
N ALA A 68 -2.96 -13.07 6.07
CA ALA A 68 -2.10 -14.11 5.54
C ALA A 68 -2.49 -15.48 6.10
N LYS A 69 -2.30 -16.54 5.32
CA LYS A 69 -2.40 -17.93 5.76
C LYS A 69 -1.17 -18.72 5.30
N ASP A 70 -0.79 -19.74 6.06
CA ASP A 70 0.30 -20.65 5.66
C ASP A 70 -0.04 -21.31 4.32
N TYR A 71 0.89 -21.21 3.37
CA TYR A 71 0.78 -21.78 2.02
C TYR A 71 1.52 -23.12 1.90
N GLY A 72 1.93 -23.71 3.02
CA GLY A 72 2.46 -25.07 3.10
C GLY A 72 3.88 -25.13 3.64
N GLY A 73 4.12 -24.60 4.83
CA GLY A 73 5.38 -24.68 5.56
C GLY A 73 6.52 -24.00 4.80
N LYS A 74 7.33 -24.78 4.07
CA LYS A 74 8.49 -24.29 3.30
C LYS A 74 8.12 -23.32 2.17
N LYS A 75 6.85 -23.28 1.75
CA LYS A 75 6.34 -22.33 0.74
C LYS A 75 6.03 -20.94 1.31
N GLY A 76 6.05 -20.81 2.64
CA GLY A 76 5.80 -19.54 3.33
C GLY A 76 4.33 -19.19 3.46
N TRP A 77 4.06 -17.90 3.59
CA TRP A 77 2.73 -17.34 3.82
C TRP A 77 2.15 -16.78 2.52
N MET A 78 0.84 -16.95 2.33
CA MET A 78 0.10 -16.35 1.23
C MET A 78 -0.84 -15.27 1.76
N PHE A 79 -0.70 -14.06 1.23
CA PHE A 79 -1.64 -12.97 1.44
C PHE A 79 -2.90 -13.23 0.62
N TYR A 80 -4.06 -13.15 1.24
CA TYR A 80 -5.32 -13.51 0.57
C TYR A 80 -6.42 -12.46 0.69
N LYS A 81 -6.22 -11.44 1.53
CA LYS A 81 -7.13 -10.30 1.66
C LYS A 81 -6.35 -9.08 2.15
N SER A 82 -6.57 -7.93 1.51
CA SER A 82 -6.04 -6.64 1.97
C SER A 82 -7.17 -5.61 1.94
N GLN A 83 -7.21 -4.74 2.96
CA GLN A 83 -8.20 -3.68 3.07
C GLN A 83 -7.59 -2.43 3.68
N ALA A 84 -7.93 -1.25 3.16
CA ALA A 84 -7.63 0.01 3.82
C ALA A 84 -8.60 0.21 4.99
N LEU A 85 -8.09 0.61 6.15
CA LEU A 85 -8.91 0.94 7.32
C LEU A 85 -9.38 2.40 7.22
N THR A 86 -10.63 2.67 7.58
CA THR A 86 -11.32 3.95 7.30
C THR A 86 -10.88 5.14 8.16
N ASP A 87 -10.17 4.94 9.27
CA ASP A 87 -9.97 6.00 10.27
C ASP A 87 -8.53 6.23 10.78
N PRO A 88 -7.64 5.23 10.91
CA PRO A 88 -6.32 5.53 11.44
C PRO A 88 -5.41 6.08 10.34
N THR A 89 -5.03 7.35 10.48
CA THR A 89 -3.82 7.87 9.85
C THR A 89 -2.63 7.39 10.67
N CYS A 90 -1.79 6.58 10.05
CA CYS A 90 -0.39 6.54 10.42
C CYS A 90 0.29 7.82 9.89
#